data_AF-A0A412LGW2-F1
#
_entry.id   AF-A0A412LGW2-F1
#
_cell.length_a   1.000
_cell.length_b   1.000
_cell.length_c   1.000
_cell.angle_alpha   90.00
_cell.angle_beta   90.00
_cell.angle_gamma   90.00
#
_symmetry.space_group_name_H-M   'P 1'
#
loop_
_entity.id
_entity.type
_entity.pdbx_description
1 polymer ?
#
loop_
_entity_poly.entity_id
_entity_poly.type
_entity_poly.pdbx_seq_one_letter_code
_entity_poly.pdbx_strand_id
1 'polypeptide(L)'
;MNGKIKEAFEQIQAENELKEKTKEFIFQKTNGYSKVRTGNYKYLVSVFACAVLLFIGGHWLYFTPTVEISIDINPSIELEINRFDKIISLESYNADGQELIKTLNVKFKDYSEAMNQIFRSEDIISLLEKDEIMTIAVIGSGNTQSEKVLSNLQSYTEEKHNTYCYYAHSEEVENAHESGLSCGKYKAYLELKEVNPDITVDDIHHMTMREIRNMIDELSIDENNSTDYYENETSHRQGGHCQKHK
;
A
#
# COMPACT_ATOMS: atom_id res chain seq x y z
N MET A 1 -49.39 -39.06 70.02
CA MET A 1 -48.74 -40.36 69.69
C MET A 1 -47.42 -40.23 68.92
N ASN A 2 -46.84 -39.02 68.73
CA ASN A 2 -45.62 -38.84 67.93
C ASN A 2 -44.28 -38.99 68.69
N GLY A 3 -44.27 -38.85 70.02
CA GLY A 3 -43.01 -38.85 70.80
C GLY A 3 -42.35 -40.23 70.92
N LYS A 4 -43.13 -41.27 71.26
CA LYS A 4 -42.61 -42.62 71.51
C LYS A 4 -41.98 -43.29 70.28
N ILE A 5 -42.56 -43.05 69.10
CA ILE A 5 -42.02 -43.58 67.85
C ILE A 5 -40.68 -42.89 67.54
N LYS A 6 -40.61 -41.57 67.73
CA LYS A 6 -39.37 -40.80 67.51
C LYS A 6 -38.24 -41.26 68.45
N GLU A 7 -38.52 -41.43 69.74
CA GLU A 7 -37.54 -41.94 70.72
C GLU A 7 -37.04 -43.35 70.37
N ALA A 8 -37.92 -44.24 69.91
CA ALA A 8 -37.52 -45.60 69.50
C ALA A 8 -36.57 -45.60 68.29
N PHE A 9 -36.74 -44.66 67.36
CA PHE A 9 -35.84 -44.52 66.21
C PHE A 9 -34.55 -43.77 66.54
N GLU A 10 -34.56 -42.83 67.50
CA GLU A 10 -33.36 -42.11 67.95
C GLU A 10 -32.34 -43.04 68.64
N GLN A 11 -32.81 -44.15 69.21
CA GLN A 11 -31.97 -45.21 69.79
C GLN A 11 -31.26 -46.09 68.75
N ILE A 12 -31.74 -46.11 67.49
CA ILE A 12 -31.14 -46.90 66.42
C ILE A 12 -30.10 -46.02 65.70
N GLN A 13 -28.88 -46.01 66.21
CA GLN A 13 -27.75 -45.34 65.55
C GLN A 13 -26.72 -46.37 65.09
N ALA A 14 -26.32 -46.25 63.83
CA ALA A 14 -25.17 -47.00 63.34
C ALA A 14 -23.89 -46.48 64.01
N GLU A 15 -23.00 -47.40 64.34
CA GLU A 15 -21.68 -47.13 64.88
C GLU A 15 -20.89 -46.22 63.93
N ASN A 16 -20.09 -45.31 64.49
CA ASN A 16 -19.36 -44.31 63.70
C ASN A 16 -18.40 -44.95 62.70
N GLU A 17 -17.82 -46.11 63.03
CA GLU A 17 -16.96 -46.86 62.12
C GLU A 17 -17.71 -47.36 60.88
N LEU A 18 -18.96 -47.84 61.05
CA LEU A 18 -19.78 -48.32 59.94
C LEU A 18 -20.22 -47.16 59.02
N LYS A 19 -20.48 -45.98 59.60
CA LYS A 19 -20.79 -44.77 58.84
C LYS A 19 -19.61 -44.31 57.98
N GLU A 20 -18.40 -44.27 58.54
CA GLU A 20 -17.20 -43.86 57.80
C GLU A 20 -16.84 -44.89 56.72
N LYS A 21 -16.90 -46.20 56.99
CA LYS A 21 -16.67 -47.23 55.96
C LYS A 21 -17.68 -47.15 54.81
N THR A 22 -18.95 -46.90 55.13
CA THR A 22 -20.00 -46.76 54.10
C THR A 22 -19.78 -45.50 53.27
N LYS A 23 -19.40 -44.39 53.91
CA LYS A 23 -19.07 -43.14 53.23
C LYS A 23 -17.87 -43.30 52.30
N GLU A 24 -16.82 -43.98 52.74
CA GLU A 24 -15.62 -44.25 51.94
C GLU A 24 -15.94 -45.22 50.78
N PHE A 25 -16.73 -46.26 51.03
CA PHE A 25 -17.21 -47.18 50.00
C PHE A 25 -18.06 -46.47 48.93
N ILE A 26 -18.99 -45.60 49.35
CA ILE A 26 -19.79 -44.79 48.42
C ILE A 26 -18.88 -43.83 47.66
N PHE A 27 -17.93 -43.16 48.33
CA PHE A 27 -16.98 -42.26 47.68
C PHE A 27 -16.16 -42.97 46.59
N GLN A 28 -15.61 -44.16 46.88
CA GLN A 28 -14.90 -44.99 45.90
C GLN A 28 -15.81 -45.46 44.77
N LYS A 29 -17.01 -45.97 45.07
CA LYS A 29 -17.93 -46.52 44.07
C LYS A 29 -18.52 -45.45 43.14
N THR A 30 -18.51 -44.19 43.58
CA THR A 30 -19.11 -43.06 42.86
C THR A 30 -18.07 -42.07 42.33
N ASN A 31 -16.77 -42.35 42.55
CA ASN A 31 -15.67 -41.42 42.31
C ASN A 31 -15.95 -40.01 42.86
N GLY A 32 -16.56 -39.97 44.06
CA GLY A 32 -16.89 -38.73 44.75
C GLY A 32 -18.00 -37.88 44.14
N TYR A 33 -18.86 -38.41 43.25
CA TYR A 33 -19.99 -37.71 42.60
C TYR A 33 -19.70 -36.30 42.05
N SER A 34 -18.45 -35.85 42.00
CA SER A 34 -18.03 -34.66 41.30
C SER A 34 -17.88 -35.09 39.85
N LYS A 35 -19.01 -35.21 39.16
CA LYS A 35 -18.98 -34.93 37.72
C LYS A 35 -18.53 -33.47 37.63
N VAL A 36 -17.22 -33.26 37.56
CA VAL A 36 -16.68 -32.07 36.91
C VAL A 36 -17.32 -32.15 35.54
N ARG A 37 -18.34 -31.32 35.31
CA ARG A 37 -18.87 -31.12 33.97
C ARG A 37 -17.66 -30.61 33.21
N THR A 38 -16.96 -31.50 32.51
CA THR A 38 -16.05 -31.14 31.43
C THR A 38 -16.94 -30.61 30.30
N GLY A 39 -17.62 -29.50 30.57
CA GLY A 39 -18.57 -28.90 29.65
C GLY A 39 -17.77 -28.41 28.47
N ASN A 40 -18.01 -29.01 27.30
CA ASN A 40 -17.70 -28.56 25.93
C ASN A 40 -16.42 -27.72 25.68
N TYR A 41 -15.43 -27.73 26.56
CA TYR A 41 -14.22 -26.89 26.47
C TYR A 41 -13.40 -27.26 25.24
N LYS A 42 -13.50 -28.51 24.78
CA LYS A 42 -12.93 -28.97 23.51
C LYS A 42 -13.49 -28.19 22.32
N TYR A 43 -14.80 -27.91 22.30
CA TYR A 43 -15.40 -27.07 21.26
C TYR A 43 -14.99 -25.60 21.41
N LEU A 44 -14.85 -25.10 22.64
CA LEU A 44 -14.34 -23.74 22.88
C LEU A 44 -12.91 -23.58 22.37
N VAL A 45 -12.02 -24.54 22.64
CA VAL A 45 -10.63 -24.53 22.14
C VAL A 45 -10.61 -24.50 20.61
N SER A 46 -11.43 -25.31 19.94
CA SER A 46 -11.54 -25.26 18.47
C SER A 46 -12.06 -23.92 17.96
N VAL A 47 -13.08 -23.33 18.59
CA VAL A 47 -13.61 -22.01 18.22
C VAL A 47 -12.55 -20.92 18.39
N PHE A 48 -11.82 -20.92 19.52
CA PHE A 48 -10.73 -19.98 19.74
C PHE A 48 -9.59 -20.17 18.74
N ALA A 49 -9.21 -21.41 18.43
CA ALA A 49 -8.19 -21.70 17.43
C ALA A 49 -8.60 -21.18 16.04
N CYS A 50 -9.85 -21.43 15.61
CA CYS A 50 -10.37 -20.89 14.36
C CYS A 50 -10.42 -19.35 14.36
N ALA A 51 -10.83 -18.73 15.46
CA ALA A 51 -10.84 -17.28 15.58
C ALA A 51 -9.42 -16.71 15.46
N VAL A 52 -8.43 -17.30 16.14
CA VAL A 52 -7.02 -16.89 16.03
C VAL A 52 -6.52 -17.02 14.59
N LEU A 53 -6.83 -18.12 13.90
CA LEU A 53 -6.47 -18.29 12.49
C LEU A 53 -7.13 -17.24 11.59
N LEU A 54 -8.41 -16.92 11.81
CA LEU A 54 -9.09 -15.86 11.08
C LEU A 54 -8.50 -14.47 11.37
N PHE A 55 -8.11 -14.20 12.63
CA PHE A 55 -7.45 -12.94 12.98
C PHE A 55 -6.08 -12.82 12.34
N ILE A 56 -5.24 -13.85 12.42
CA ILE A 56 -3.90 -13.84 11.81
C ILE A 56 -4.01 -13.75 10.28
N GLY A 57 -4.84 -14.60 9.67
CA GLY A 57 -5.04 -14.61 8.23
C GLY A 57 -5.67 -13.32 7.71
N GLY A 58 -6.66 -12.78 8.44
CA GLY A 58 -7.29 -11.51 8.11
C GLY A 58 -6.34 -10.33 8.26
N HIS A 59 -5.53 -10.32 9.32
CA HIS A 59 -4.49 -9.30 9.51
C HIS A 59 -3.46 -9.37 8.38
N TRP A 60 -2.91 -10.54 8.10
CA TRP A 60 -1.96 -10.71 6.99
C TRP A 60 -2.55 -10.24 5.65
N LEU A 61 -3.80 -10.64 5.35
CA LEU A 61 -4.48 -10.24 4.13
C LEU A 61 -4.73 -8.73 4.02
N TYR A 62 -5.03 -8.07 5.14
CA TYR A 62 -5.32 -6.64 5.16
C TYR A 62 -4.06 -5.78 5.12
N PHE A 63 -3.00 -6.20 5.82
CA PHE A 63 -1.76 -5.42 5.95
C PHE A 63 -0.68 -5.81 4.94
N THR A 64 -1.03 -6.56 3.89
CA THR A 64 -0.10 -6.80 2.77
C THR A 64 -0.28 -5.70 1.71
N PRO A 65 0.78 -4.91 1.41
CA PRO A 65 0.74 -3.93 0.33
C PRO A 65 0.63 -4.62 -1.02
N THR A 66 -0.15 -4.04 -1.93
CA THR A 66 -0.34 -4.52 -3.30
C THR A 66 -0.06 -3.46 -4.35
N VAL A 67 -0.21 -2.19 -3.99
CA VAL A 67 0.13 -1.03 -4.82
C VAL A 67 0.77 0.01 -3.92
N GLU A 68 1.77 0.70 -4.42
CA GLU A 68 2.38 1.86 -3.78
C GLU A 68 2.20 3.09 -4.68
N ILE A 69 1.97 4.25 -4.07
CA ILE A 69 1.88 5.52 -4.77
C ILE A 69 2.95 6.45 -4.20
N SER A 70 3.90 6.87 -5.01
CA SER A 70 4.83 7.97 -4.69
C SER A 70 4.28 9.28 -5.25
N ILE A 71 4.33 10.35 -4.46
CA ILE A 71 3.95 11.70 -4.87
C ILE A 71 5.10 12.65 -4.57
N ASP A 72 5.57 13.33 -5.61
CA ASP A 72 6.78 14.14 -5.60
C ASP A 72 6.52 15.51 -6.22
N ILE A 73 6.40 16.54 -5.39
CA ILE A 73 6.42 17.96 -5.79
C ILE A 73 7.44 18.77 -4.97
N ASN A 74 7.89 18.22 -3.83
CA ASN A 74 8.48 18.89 -2.66
C ASN A 74 7.40 19.56 -1.79
N PRO A 75 6.52 18.78 -1.12
CA PRO A 75 6.79 17.53 -0.39
C PRO A 75 6.93 16.23 -1.23
N SER A 76 7.59 15.22 -0.64
CA SER A 76 7.74 13.86 -1.17
C SER A 76 7.19 12.82 -0.18
N ILE A 77 6.16 12.07 -0.58
CA ILE A 77 5.45 11.11 0.26
C ILE A 77 5.14 9.81 -0.51
N GLU A 78 5.09 8.69 0.20
CA GLU A 78 4.70 7.39 -0.34
C GLU A 78 3.52 6.81 0.44
N LEU A 79 2.57 6.22 -0.28
CA LEU A 79 1.38 5.55 0.27
C LEU A 79 1.37 4.09 -0.14
N GLU A 80 1.32 3.20 0.84
CA GLU A 80 1.10 1.78 0.59
C GLU A 80 -0.39 1.45 0.65
N ILE A 81 -0.90 0.81 -0.38
CA ILE A 81 -2.31 0.43 -0.56
C ILE A 81 -2.43 -1.09 -0.55
N ASN A 82 -3.41 -1.61 0.18
CA ASN A 82 -3.72 -3.03 0.19
C ASN A 82 -4.72 -3.41 -0.92
N ARG A 83 -5.03 -4.70 -1.02
CA ARG A 83 -5.98 -5.24 -2.00
C ARG A 83 -7.43 -4.74 -1.89
N PHE A 84 -7.75 -4.01 -0.85
CA PHE A 84 -9.08 -3.43 -0.59
C PHE A 84 -9.11 -1.93 -0.91
N ASP A 85 -8.12 -1.41 -1.65
CA ASP A 85 -7.94 0.00 -1.98
C ASP A 85 -7.76 0.88 -0.73
N LYS A 86 -7.29 0.30 0.39
CA LYS A 86 -7.04 1.02 1.66
C LYS A 86 -5.58 1.30 1.91
N ILE A 87 -5.30 2.51 2.41
CA ILE A 87 -3.96 2.91 2.82
C ILE A 87 -3.56 2.20 4.11
N ILE A 88 -2.45 1.47 4.09
CA ILE A 88 -1.92 0.75 5.25
C ILE A 88 -0.63 1.37 5.80
N SER A 89 0.13 2.07 4.94
CA SER A 89 1.29 2.88 5.33
C SER A 89 1.28 4.24 4.63
N LEU A 90 1.88 5.23 5.29
CA LEU A 90 2.10 6.57 4.78
C LEU A 90 3.47 7.01 5.30
N GLU A 91 4.41 7.23 4.37
CA GLU A 91 5.78 7.60 4.67
C GLU A 91 6.15 8.88 3.93
N SER A 92 7.20 9.56 4.42
CA SER A 92 7.70 10.79 3.80
C SER A 92 9.19 10.66 3.56
N TYR A 93 9.63 11.15 2.41
CA TYR A 93 11.01 11.04 1.94
C TYR A 93 11.80 12.34 2.09
N ASN A 94 11.14 13.43 2.47
CA ASN A 94 11.80 14.70 2.77
C ASN A 94 11.13 15.45 3.95
N ALA A 95 11.75 16.54 4.40
CA ALA A 95 11.28 17.34 5.53
C ALA A 95 9.90 17.97 5.27
N ASP A 96 9.66 18.46 4.06
CA ASP A 96 8.36 19.03 3.68
C ASP A 96 7.27 17.95 3.69
N GLY A 97 7.60 16.72 3.29
CA GLY A 97 6.73 15.55 3.37
C GLY A 97 6.36 15.21 4.81
N GLN A 98 7.30 15.31 5.74
CA GLN A 98 7.03 15.12 7.18
C GLN A 98 6.01 16.13 7.71
N GLU A 99 6.06 17.38 7.26
CA GLU A 99 5.06 18.38 7.64
C GLU A 99 3.70 18.09 6.98
N LEU A 100 3.69 17.70 5.71
CA LEU A 100 2.46 17.35 5.00
C LEU A 100 1.74 16.17 5.69
N ILE A 101 2.43 15.05 5.97
CA ILE A 101 1.79 13.86 6.54
C ILE A 101 1.20 14.09 7.94
N LYS A 102 1.71 15.06 8.72
CA LYS A 102 1.15 15.43 10.03
C LYS A 102 -0.24 16.04 9.92
N THR A 103 -0.55 16.67 8.79
CA THR A 103 -1.86 17.28 8.52
C THR A 103 -2.85 16.28 7.93
N LEU A 104 -2.36 15.18 7.37
CA LEU A 104 -3.17 14.19 6.67
C LEU A 104 -3.66 13.09 7.63
N ASN A 105 -4.98 12.88 7.65
CA ASN A 105 -5.58 11.72 8.32
C ASN A 105 -6.13 10.73 7.28
N VAL A 106 -5.21 9.99 6.65
CA VAL A 106 -5.50 9.12 5.50
C VAL A 106 -5.26 7.62 5.76
N LYS A 107 -4.63 7.25 6.87
CA LYS A 107 -4.38 5.84 7.21
C LYS A 107 -5.70 5.08 7.38
N PHE A 108 -5.80 3.89 6.80
CA PHE A 108 -6.99 3.03 6.72
C PHE A 108 -8.16 3.58 5.90
N LYS A 109 -8.00 4.75 5.27
CA LYS A 109 -8.99 5.29 4.34
C LYS A 109 -8.81 4.73 2.93
N ASP A 110 -9.82 4.97 2.10
CA ASP A 110 -9.71 4.72 0.67
C ASP A 110 -8.63 5.61 0.05
N TYR A 111 -7.78 5.06 -0.82
CA TYR A 111 -6.75 5.88 -1.47
C TYR A 111 -7.37 7.01 -2.27
N SER A 112 -8.53 6.82 -2.91
CA SER A 112 -9.18 7.90 -3.67
C SER A 112 -9.60 9.06 -2.77
N GLU A 113 -10.08 8.79 -1.55
CA GLU A 113 -10.39 9.83 -0.56
C GLU A 113 -9.12 10.56 -0.11
N ALA A 114 -8.02 9.82 0.08
CA ALA A 114 -6.74 10.40 0.45
C ALA A 114 -6.16 11.29 -0.64
N MET A 115 -6.24 10.87 -1.90
CA MET A 115 -5.82 11.69 -3.04
C MET A 115 -6.62 12.98 -3.11
N ASN A 116 -7.93 12.92 -2.92
CA ASN A 116 -8.75 14.13 -2.84
C ASN A 116 -8.34 15.07 -1.70
N GLN A 117 -7.92 14.54 -0.54
CA GLN A 117 -7.42 15.37 0.56
C GLN A 117 -6.06 15.99 0.22
N ILE A 118 -5.14 15.22 -0.36
CA ILE A 118 -3.80 15.70 -0.75
C ILE A 118 -3.90 16.80 -1.80
N PHE A 119 -4.65 16.58 -2.88
CA PHE A 119 -4.84 17.59 -3.93
C PHE A 119 -5.59 18.85 -3.48
N ARG A 120 -6.29 18.80 -2.33
CA ARG A 120 -7.00 19.94 -1.74
C ARG A 120 -6.25 20.61 -0.59
N SER A 121 -5.07 20.10 -0.24
CA SER A 121 -4.25 20.75 0.78
C SER A 121 -3.73 22.09 0.27
N GLU A 122 -3.71 23.09 1.14
CA GLU A 122 -3.30 24.46 0.78
C GLU A 122 -1.85 24.49 0.29
N ASP A 123 -0.97 23.68 0.88
CA ASP A 123 0.44 23.57 0.49
C ASP A 123 0.59 23.09 -0.96
N ILE A 124 -0.11 22.01 -1.33
CA ILE A 124 -0.08 21.46 -2.69
C ILE A 124 -0.69 22.43 -3.70
N ILE A 125 -1.82 23.06 -3.37
CA ILE A 125 -2.44 24.06 -4.24
C ILE A 125 -1.47 25.22 -4.48
N SER A 126 -0.83 25.74 -3.42
CA SER A 126 0.11 26.87 -3.54
C SER A 126 1.34 26.52 -4.38
N LEU A 127 1.84 25.30 -4.31
CA LEU A 127 2.97 24.85 -5.13
C LEU A 127 2.56 24.74 -6.60
N LEU A 128 1.40 24.14 -6.89
CA LEU A 128 0.89 24.04 -8.26
C LEU A 128 0.57 25.41 -8.88
N GLU A 129 0.08 26.38 -8.08
CA GLU A 129 -0.12 27.77 -8.53
C GLU A 129 1.19 28.50 -8.83
N LYS A 130 2.30 28.11 -8.17
CA LYS A 130 3.67 28.57 -8.49
C LYS A 130 4.31 27.75 -9.61
N ASP A 131 3.48 26.99 -10.32
CA ASP A 131 3.85 26.23 -11.50
C ASP A 131 4.80 25.05 -11.19
N GLU A 132 4.93 24.64 -9.91
CA GLU A 132 5.75 23.47 -9.53
C GLU A 132 5.26 22.18 -10.18
N ILE A 133 6.23 21.32 -10.52
CA ILE A 133 5.95 20.04 -11.16
C ILE A 133 5.69 18.97 -10.11
N MET A 134 4.46 18.45 -10.12
CA MET A 134 4.10 17.25 -9.39
C MET A 134 4.34 16.01 -10.24
N THR A 135 4.89 14.97 -9.62
CA THR A 135 5.05 13.65 -10.21
C THR A 135 4.39 12.62 -9.32
N ILE A 136 3.66 11.68 -9.93
CA ILE A 136 2.96 10.59 -9.26
C ILE A 136 3.40 9.29 -9.90
N ALA A 137 4.05 8.43 -9.11
CA ALA A 137 4.44 7.10 -9.54
C ALA A 137 3.48 6.07 -8.93
N VAL A 138 2.89 5.21 -9.77
CA VAL A 138 2.10 4.06 -9.33
C VAL A 138 2.92 2.80 -9.50
N ILE A 139 3.18 2.13 -8.39
CA ILE A 139 4.09 1.00 -8.31
C ILE A 139 3.28 -0.24 -7.99
N GLY A 140 3.49 -1.31 -8.77
CA GLY A 140 2.80 -2.56 -8.55
C GLY A 140 3.26 -3.68 -9.48
N SER A 141 2.51 -4.78 -9.49
CA SER A 141 2.82 -5.97 -10.29
C SER A 141 2.15 -6.01 -11.68
N GLY A 142 1.67 -4.88 -12.19
CA GLY A 142 0.98 -4.77 -13.49
C GLY A 142 -0.35 -5.51 -13.49
N ASN A 143 -1.03 -5.53 -12.35
CA ASN A 143 -2.30 -6.23 -12.20
C ASN A 143 -3.47 -5.24 -12.38
N THR A 144 -4.70 -5.77 -12.46
CA THR A 144 -5.92 -4.97 -12.65
C THR A 144 -6.09 -3.86 -11.59
N GLN A 145 -5.61 -4.06 -10.36
CA GLN A 145 -5.69 -3.02 -9.33
C GLN A 145 -4.73 -1.89 -9.64
N SER A 146 -3.46 -2.17 -9.95
CA SER A 146 -2.46 -1.14 -10.23
C SER A 146 -2.79 -0.35 -11.49
N GLU A 147 -3.33 -1.00 -12.53
CA GLU A 147 -3.83 -0.32 -13.74
C GLU A 147 -5.02 0.60 -13.44
N LYS A 148 -5.98 0.14 -12.61
CA LYS A 148 -7.12 0.95 -12.16
C LYS A 148 -6.65 2.16 -11.35
N VAL A 149 -5.68 1.98 -10.45
CA VAL A 149 -5.11 3.09 -9.65
C VAL A 149 -4.45 4.12 -10.56
N LEU A 150 -3.62 3.67 -11.51
CA LEU A 150 -2.99 4.55 -12.50
C LEU A 150 -4.04 5.35 -13.30
N SER A 151 -5.02 4.66 -13.89
CA SER A 151 -6.06 5.31 -14.69
C SER A 151 -6.86 6.34 -13.87
N ASN A 152 -7.20 6.01 -12.63
CA ASN A 152 -7.89 6.94 -11.73
C ASN A 152 -7.03 8.17 -11.43
N LEU A 153 -5.74 7.99 -11.13
CA LEU A 153 -4.84 9.11 -10.85
C LEU A 153 -4.60 9.98 -12.07
N GLN A 154 -4.45 9.39 -13.25
CA GLN A 154 -4.35 10.13 -14.51
C GLN A 154 -5.59 11.00 -14.74
N SER A 155 -6.80 10.50 -14.41
CA SER A 155 -8.02 11.32 -14.50
C SER A 155 -8.05 12.50 -13.51
N TYR A 156 -7.40 12.38 -12.34
CA TYR A 156 -7.26 13.49 -11.39
C TYR A 156 -6.28 14.57 -11.85
N THR A 157 -5.40 14.23 -12.79
CA THR A 157 -4.29 15.07 -13.26
C THR A 157 -4.44 15.52 -14.71
N GLU A 158 -5.44 15.04 -15.45
CA GLU A 158 -5.65 15.31 -16.88
C GLU A 158 -5.76 16.83 -17.20
N GLU A 159 -6.41 17.59 -16.32
CA GLU A 159 -6.54 19.05 -16.47
C GLU A 159 -5.37 19.84 -15.86
N LYS A 160 -4.37 19.17 -15.27
CA LYS A 160 -3.23 19.80 -14.59
C LYS A 160 -1.97 19.66 -15.44
N HIS A 161 -1.59 20.74 -16.12
CA HIS A 161 -0.41 20.77 -17.01
C HIS A 161 0.91 20.44 -16.31
N ASN A 162 1.01 20.66 -14.99
CA ASN A 162 2.25 20.45 -14.22
C ASN A 162 2.18 19.18 -13.37
N THR A 163 1.43 18.18 -13.81
CA THR A 163 1.34 16.91 -13.10
C THR A 163 1.57 15.74 -14.04
N TYR A 164 2.58 14.94 -13.71
CA TYR A 164 2.94 13.74 -14.46
C TYR A 164 2.56 12.51 -13.65
N CYS A 165 1.86 11.57 -14.28
CA CYS A 165 1.42 10.34 -13.63
C CYS A 165 1.82 9.14 -14.46
N TYR A 166 2.65 8.26 -13.90
CA TYR A 166 3.18 7.11 -14.61
C TYR A 166 3.17 5.84 -13.78
N TYR A 167 3.33 4.75 -14.50
CA TYR A 167 3.54 3.43 -13.93
C TYR A 167 5.03 3.18 -13.70
N ALA A 168 5.39 2.62 -12.55
CA ALA A 168 6.74 2.17 -12.25
C ALA A 168 6.74 0.70 -11.84
N HIS A 169 7.77 -0.02 -12.27
CA HIS A 169 7.98 -1.42 -11.86
C HIS A 169 8.72 -1.47 -10.52
N SER A 170 8.51 -2.53 -9.73
CA SER A 170 9.17 -2.68 -8.42
C SER A 170 10.70 -2.62 -8.49
N GLU A 171 11.31 -3.09 -9.59
CA GLU A 171 12.76 -2.96 -9.81
C GLU A 171 13.19 -1.49 -9.96
N GLU A 172 12.38 -0.63 -10.58
CA GLU A 172 12.67 0.80 -10.67
C GLU A 172 12.61 1.47 -9.29
N VAL A 173 11.74 0.99 -8.40
CA VAL A 173 11.63 1.49 -7.02
C VAL A 173 12.82 1.08 -6.16
N GLU A 174 13.23 -0.19 -6.22
CA GLU A 174 14.40 -0.67 -5.49
C GLU A 174 15.64 0.13 -5.88
N ASN A 175 15.84 0.35 -7.19
CA ASN A 175 16.93 1.19 -7.69
C ASN A 175 16.82 2.66 -7.24
N ALA A 176 15.60 3.22 -7.20
CA ALA A 176 15.37 4.58 -6.72
C ALA A 176 15.80 4.74 -5.25
N HIS A 177 15.34 3.82 -4.40
CA HIS A 177 15.64 3.81 -2.97
C HIS A 177 17.12 3.54 -2.69
N GLU A 178 17.76 2.61 -3.40
CA GLU A 178 19.21 2.38 -3.31
C GLU A 178 20.03 3.61 -3.71
N SER A 179 19.50 4.40 -4.65
CA SER A 179 20.11 5.65 -5.13
C SER A 179 19.79 6.87 -4.26
N GLY A 180 18.97 6.71 -3.20
CA GLY A 180 18.52 7.81 -2.35
C GLY A 180 17.58 8.80 -3.04
N LEU A 181 17.01 8.43 -4.19
CA LEU A 181 16.04 9.24 -4.93
C LEU A 181 14.62 8.77 -4.62
N SER A 182 13.65 9.68 -4.69
CA SER A 182 12.26 9.26 -4.75
C SER A 182 11.96 8.58 -6.09
N CYS A 183 10.95 7.71 -6.12
CA CYS A 183 10.48 7.05 -7.33
C CYS A 183 10.16 8.07 -8.44
N GLY A 184 9.52 9.18 -8.05
CA GLY A 184 9.29 10.41 -8.83
C GLY A 184 10.47 10.82 -9.69
N LYS A 185 11.57 11.08 -8.97
CA LYS A 185 12.81 11.61 -9.50
C LYS A 185 13.61 10.56 -10.27
N TYR A 186 13.62 9.32 -9.80
CA TYR A 186 14.29 8.23 -10.50
C TYR A 186 13.64 7.93 -11.86
N LYS A 187 12.32 8.08 -12.03
CA LYS A 187 11.73 7.93 -13.36
C LYS A 187 12.17 9.03 -14.32
N ALA A 188 12.16 10.28 -13.85
CA ALA A 188 12.60 11.41 -14.67
C ALA A 188 14.10 11.30 -15.02
N TYR A 189 14.92 10.75 -14.12
CA TYR A 189 16.31 10.37 -14.42
C TYR A 189 16.41 9.38 -15.58
N LEU A 190 15.63 8.31 -15.56
CA LEU A 190 15.65 7.30 -16.62
C LEU A 190 15.27 7.91 -17.97
N GLU A 191 14.24 8.76 -18.01
CA GLU A 191 13.84 9.50 -19.21
C GLU A 191 14.97 10.45 -19.68
N LEU A 192 15.56 11.23 -18.77
CA LEU A 192 16.67 12.11 -19.09
C LEU A 192 17.90 11.34 -19.62
N LYS A 193 18.12 10.12 -19.14
CA LYS A 193 19.21 9.26 -19.58
C LYS A 193 19.03 8.74 -21.01
N GLU A 194 17.79 8.66 -21.51
CA GLU A 194 17.52 8.30 -22.90
C GLU A 194 18.00 9.39 -23.87
N VAL A 195 17.85 10.66 -23.49
CA VAL A 195 18.26 11.83 -24.32
C VAL A 195 19.66 12.37 -23.96
N ASN A 196 20.18 12.06 -22.78
CA ASN A 196 21.53 12.39 -22.35
C ASN A 196 22.20 11.19 -21.65
N PRO A 197 22.85 10.29 -22.39
CA PRO A 197 23.43 9.06 -21.84
C PRO A 197 24.52 9.26 -20.77
N ASP A 198 25.14 10.44 -20.72
CA ASP A 198 26.24 10.75 -19.80
C ASP A 198 25.75 11.24 -18.41
N ILE A 199 24.45 11.52 -18.26
CA ILE A 199 23.88 11.97 -16.98
C ILE A 199 23.97 10.89 -15.90
N THR A 200 24.32 11.30 -14.68
CA THR A 200 24.40 10.40 -13.52
C THR A 200 23.35 10.73 -12.46
N VAL A 201 23.14 9.79 -11.53
CA VAL A 201 22.29 9.98 -10.34
C VAL A 201 22.78 11.17 -9.50
N ASP A 202 24.10 11.33 -9.34
CA ASP A 202 24.68 12.40 -8.53
C ASP A 202 24.40 13.79 -9.12
N ASP A 203 24.36 13.91 -10.45
CA ASP A 203 24.09 15.18 -11.13
C ASP A 203 22.68 15.70 -10.82
N ILE A 204 21.71 14.80 -10.75
CA ILE A 204 20.29 15.15 -10.52
C ILE A 204 19.89 15.14 -9.05
N HIS A 205 20.73 14.62 -8.17
CA HIS A 205 20.40 14.43 -6.75
C HIS A 205 19.95 15.76 -6.11
N HIS A 206 20.66 16.85 -6.43
CA HIS A 206 20.37 18.20 -5.93
C HIS A 206 19.40 19.00 -6.79
N MET A 207 18.98 18.48 -7.94
CA MET A 207 18.02 19.15 -8.81
C MET A 207 16.59 18.98 -8.30
N THR A 208 15.78 19.98 -8.57
CA THR A 208 14.32 19.93 -8.45
C THR A 208 13.74 19.13 -9.61
N MET A 209 12.53 18.59 -9.41
CA MET A 209 11.81 17.91 -10.50
C MET A 209 11.58 18.82 -11.71
N ARG A 210 11.36 20.12 -11.48
CA ARG A 210 11.23 21.12 -12.54
C ARG A 210 12.52 21.27 -13.35
N GLU A 211 13.67 21.37 -12.70
CA GLU A 211 14.95 21.46 -13.41
C GLU A 211 15.21 20.21 -14.25
N ILE A 212 14.91 19.01 -13.73
CA ILE A 212 15.06 17.75 -14.47
C ILE A 212 14.15 17.74 -15.70
N ARG A 213 12.87 18.14 -15.54
CA ARG A 213 11.90 18.17 -16.64
C ARG A 213 12.24 19.21 -17.70
N ASN A 214 12.68 20.40 -17.29
CA ASN A 214 13.16 21.42 -18.24
C ASN A 214 14.35 20.90 -19.07
N MET A 215 15.28 20.16 -18.45
CA MET A 215 16.39 19.55 -19.19
C MET A 215 15.91 18.48 -20.19
N ILE A 216 14.93 17.66 -19.82
CA ILE A 216 14.33 16.69 -20.75
C ILE A 216 13.71 17.43 -21.93
N ASP A 217 12.92 18.47 -21.68
CA ASP A 217 12.22 19.24 -22.72
C ASP A 217 13.21 19.94 -23.66
N GLU A 218 14.25 20.59 -23.12
CA GLU A 218 15.29 21.29 -23.91
C GLU A 218 16.03 20.32 -24.85
N LEU A 219 16.44 19.16 -24.33
CA LEU A 219 17.20 18.16 -25.12
C LEU A 219 16.32 17.41 -26.13
N SER A 220 15.05 17.17 -25.79
CA SER A 220 14.08 16.54 -26.70
C SER A 220 13.73 17.44 -27.89
N ILE A 221 13.74 18.76 -27.71
CA ILE A 221 13.51 19.73 -28.80
C ILE A 221 14.70 19.78 -29.76
N ASP A 222 15.93 19.68 -29.25
CA ASP A 222 17.15 19.71 -30.07
C ASP A 222 17.32 18.46 -30.94
N GLU A 223 16.93 17.27 -30.47
CA GLU A 223 16.88 16.05 -31.30
C GLU A 223 15.86 16.16 -32.45
N ASN A 224 14.69 16.75 -32.21
CA ASN A 224 13.67 16.91 -33.24
C ASN A 224 14.09 17.94 -34.31
N ASN A 225 14.70 19.06 -33.90
CA ASN A 225 15.18 20.08 -34.84
C ASN A 225 16.39 19.62 -35.68
N SER A 226 17.22 18.71 -35.19
CA SER A 226 18.36 18.18 -35.95
C SER A 226 17.98 17.11 -36.98
N THR A 227 16.77 16.54 -36.90
CA THR A 227 16.25 15.56 -37.87
C THR A 227 15.66 16.23 -39.12
N ASP A 228 15.10 17.44 -38.99
CA ASP A 228 14.52 18.21 -40.11
C ASP A 228 15.55 18.84 -41.06
N TYR A 229 16.82 18.92 -40.68
CA TYR A 229 17.88 19.51 -41.51
C TYR A 229 18.47 18.55 -42.56
N TYR A 230 18.17 17.25 -42.51
CA TYR A 230 18.74 16.26 -43.45
C TYR A 230 17.81 15.85 -44.59
N GLU A 231 16.55 16.29 -44.64
CA GLU A 231 15.61 15.90 -45.71
C GLU A 231 15.50 16.90 -46.88
N ASN A 232 16.20 18.04 -46.84
CA ASN A 232 16.09 19.11 -47.84
C ASN A 232 17.30 19.27 -48.80
N GLU A 233 18.19 18.27 -48.95
CA GLU A 233 19.31 18.33 -49.92
C GLU A 233 19.24 17.36 -51.12
N THR A 234 18.07 16.81 -51.46
CA THR A 234 17.89 16.06 -52.72
C THR A 234 16.75 16.58 -53.58
N SER A 235 16.84 17.85 -53.97
CA SER A 235 16.06 18.39 -55.08
C SER A 235 16.83 19.54 -55.72
N HIS A 236 17.69 19.22 -56.71
CA HIS A 236 17.84 19.97 -57.95
C HIS A 236 19.08 19.50 -58.73
N ARG A 237 18.88 18.73 -59.81
CA ARG A 237 19.64 18.91 -61.05
C ARG A 237 18.93 18.32 -62.27
N GLN A 238 18.36 19.26 -63.03
CA GLN A 238 18.33 19.36 -64.49
C GLN A 238 17.61 18.29 -65.33
N GLY A 239 16.67 18.81 -66.13
CA GLY A 239 15.92 18.11 -67.14
C GLY A 239 16.69 17.83 -68.44
N GLY A 240 16.05 17.01 -69.27
CA GLY A 240 16.47 16.67 -70.62
C GLY A 240 15.26 16.23 -71.43
N HIS A 241 14.77 17.13 -72.25
CA HIS A 241 13.71 16.97 -73.25
C HIS A 241 14.03 15.86 -74.27
N CYS A 242 13.07 14.99 -74.63
CA CYS A 242 12.92 14.54 -76.02
C CYS A 242 11.52 13.98 -76.33
N GLN A 243 11.13 14.19 -77.58
CA GLN A 243 9.82 14.04 -78.22
C GLN A 243 9.61 12.66 -78.88
N LYS A 244 8.32 12.28 -79.02
CA LYS A 244 7.70 11.39 -80.05
C LYS A 244 8.13 9.90 -80.03
N HIS A 245 7.31 8.91 -80.36
CA HIS A 245 6.40 8.74 -81.50
C HIS A 245 5.42 7.58 -81.26
N LYS A 246 4.22 7.71 -81.87
CA LYS A 246 3.18 6.71 -82.20
C LYS A 246 2.26 6.20 -81.09
#